data_AF-A0A973G998-F1
#
_entry.id   AF-A0A973G998-F1
#
_cell.length_a   1.000
_cell.length_b   1.000
_cell.length_c   1.000
_cell.angle_alpha   90.00
_cell.angle_beta   90.00
_cell.angle_gamma   90.00
#
_symmetry.space_group_name_H-M   'P 1'
#
loop_
_entity.id
_entity.type
_entity.pdbx_description
1 polymer ?
#
loop_
_entity_poly.entity_id
_entity_poly.type
_entity_poly.pdbx_seq_one_letter_code
_entity_poly.pdbx_strand_id
1 'polypeptide(L)' 'MNSPPMRRFSGIVWLDAAQERFSLVAPSWDDAVGLLKEQYGTDREFVLTDEEAARRPR' A
#
# COMPACT_ATOMS: atom_id res chain seq x y z
N MET A 1 23.12 -3.93 -10.62
CA MET A 1 22.26 -3.90 -9.42
C MET A 1 20.90 -4.38 -9.84
N ASN A 2 20.44 -5.53 -9.34
CA ASN A 2 19.07 -5.99 -9.59
C ASN A 2 18.16 -5.20 -8.64
N SER A 3 17.34 -4.29 -9.17
CA SER A 3 16.28 -3.70 -8.35
C SER A 3 15.38 -4.82 -7.83
N PRO A 4 14.98 -4.81 -6.54
CA PRO A 4 14.09 -5.81 -6.01
C PRO A 4 12.78 -5.84 -6.82
N PRO A 5 12.12 -7.00 -6.95
CA PRO A 5 10.88 -7.12 -7.68
C PRO A 5 9.82 -6.21 -7.03
N MET A 6 9.31 -5.27 -7.82
CA MET A 6 8.28 -4.33 -7.41
C MET A 6 6.93 -5.04 -7.28
N ARG A 7 6.22 -4.82 -6.17
CA ARG A 7 4.90 -5.39 -5.89
C ARG A 7 3.84 -4.30 -5.94
N ARG A 8 2.65 -4.67 -6.39
CA ARG A 8 1.50 -3.76 -6.41
C ARG A 8 0.67 -3.95 -5.16
N PHE A 9 0.42 -2.83 -4.49
CA PHE A 9 -0.48 -2.75 -3.36
C PHE A 9 -1.65 -1.85 -3.70
N SER A 10 -2.83 -2.23 -3.27
CA SER A 10 -4.03 -1.41 -3.37
C SER A 10 -4.73 -1.36 -2.03
N GLY A 11 -5.50 -0.31 -1.79
CA GLY A 11 -6.06 -0.09 -0.48
C GLY A 11 -7.02 1.06 -0.38
N ILE A 12 -7.48 1.28 0.84
CA ILE A 12 -8.35 2.39 1.21
C ILE A 12 -7.69 3.11 2.39
N VAL A 13 -7.71 4.44 2.34
CA VAL A 13 -7.39 5.31 3.47
C VAL A 13 -8.66 6.03 3.92
N TRP A 14 -8.86 6.10 5.23
CA TRP A 14 -9.94 6.86 5.84
C TRP A 14 -9.42 8.26 6.16
N LEU A 15 -9.88 9.23 5.38
CA LEU A 15 -9.75 10.65 5.65
C LEU A 15 -10.99 11.09 6.43
N ASP A 16 -10.88 12.10 7.28
CA ASP A 16 -11.87 12.50 8.29
C ASP A 16 -13.35 12.17 7.99
N ALA A 17 -13.86 12.53 6.81
CA ALA A 17 -15.23 12.22 6.39
C ALA A 17 -15.33 11.48 5.04
N ALA A 18 -14.20 10.99 4.49
CA ALA A 18 -14.14 10.38 3.17
C ALA A 18 -13.23 9.15 3.13
N GLN A 19 -13.59 8.17 2.31
CA GLN A 19 -12.70 7.07 1.95
C GLN A 19 -12.08 7.35 0.59
N GLU A 20 -10.75 7.28 0.53
CA GLU A 20 -10.01 7.37 -0.72
C GLU A 20 -9.39 6.02 -1.06
N ARG A 21 -9.57 5.58 -2.31
CA ARG A 21 -8.92 4.38 -2.82
C ARG A 21 -7.59 4.77 -3.42
N PHE A 22 -6.55 4.00 -3.10
CA PHE A 22 -5.22 4.21 -3.66
C PHE A 22 -4.67 2.92 -4.26
N SER A 23 -3.67 3.09 -5.13
CA SER A 23 -2.85 1.99 -5.65
C SER A 23 -1.42 2.49 -5.74
N LEU A 24 -0.49 1.72 -5.23
CA LEU A 24 0.93 2.06 -5.26
C LEU A 24 1.79 0.84 -5.59
N VAL A 25 3.02 1.12 -5.97
CA VAL A 25 4.02 0.10 -6.27
C VAL A 25 5.19 0.31 -5.33
N ALA A 26 5.54 -0.72 -4.59
CA ALA A 26 6.64 -0.69 -3.62
C ALA A 26 7.39 -2.03 -3.62
N PRO A 27 8.68 -2.03 -3.26
CA PRO A 27 9.46 -3.26 -3.19
C PRO A 27 9.04 -4.16 -2.03
N SER A 28 8.46 -3.60 -0.96
CA SER A 28 7.99 -4.34 0.21
C SER A 28 6.74 -3.73 0.83
N TRP A 29 6.11 -4.47 1.75
CA TRP A 29 5.00 -3.95 2.55
C TRP A 29 5.42 -2.78 3.44
N ASP A 30 6.62 -2.84 4.01
CA ASP A 30 7.14 -1.78 4.88
C ASP A 30 7.36 -0.49 4.10
N ASP A 31 7.97 -0.58 2.92
CA ASP A 31 8.11 0.55 1.99
C ASP A 31 6.74 1.12 1.59
N ALA A 32 5.76 0.26 1.33
CA ALA A 32 4.41 0.71 0.99
C ALA A 32 3.77 1.51 2.14
N VAL A 33 3.90 1.01 3.38
CA VAL A 33 3.42 1.71 4.57
C VAL A 33 4.19 3.00 4.80
N GLY A 34 5.50 3.02 4.58
CA GLY A 34 6.35 4.21 4.65
C GLY A 34 5.85 5.30 3.72
N LEU A 35 5.68 4.98 2.43
CA LEU A 35 5.16 5.91 1.42
C LEU A 35 3.75 6.44 1.78
N LEU A 36 2.88 5.58 2.31
CA LEU A 36 1.54 5.98 2.73
C LEU A 36 1.58 6.94 3.92
N LYS A 37 2.46 6.71 4.89
CA LYS A 37 2.67 7.61 6.04
C LYS A 37 3.28 8.94 5.62
N GLU A 38 4.19 8.94 4.65
CA GLU A 38 4.75 10.18 4.08
C GLU A 38 3.69 11.00 3.34
N GLN A 39 2.76 10.33 2.63
CA GLN A 39 1.73 11.00 1.84
C GLN A 39 0.52 11.48 2.68
N TYR A 40 0.03 10.66 3.61
CA TYR A 40 -1.21 10.91 4.35
C TYR A 40 -1.01 11.24 5.84
N GLY A 41 0.20 11.02 6.37
CA GLY A 41 0.53 11.17 7.79
C GLY A 41 0.58 9.84 8.55
N THR A 42 1.36 9.82 9.63
CA THR A 42 1.61 8.63 10.46
C THR A 42 0.40 8.11 11.24
N ASP A 43 -0.56 9.00 11.54
CA ASP A 43 -1.70 8.74 12.41
C ASP A 43 -2.95 8.26 11.66
N ARG A 44 -2.83 8.02 10.35
CA ARG A 44 -3.94 7.58 9.50
C ARG A 44 -4.07 6.06 9.49
N GLU A 45 -5.32 5.59 9.48
CA GLU A 45 -5.63 4.17 9.27
C GLU A 45 -5.65 3.82 7.78
N PHE A 46 -4.92 2.77 7.43
CA PHE A 46 -4.81 2.24 6.08
C PHE A 46 -5.21 0.77 6.07
N VAL A 47 -6.05 0.38 5.12
CA VAL A 47 -6.25 -1.02 4.77
C VAL A 47 -5.49 -1.28 3.48
N LEU A 48 -4.39 -2.03 3.59
CA LEU A 48 -3.52 -2.38 2.48
C LEU A 48 -3.77 -3.83 2.06
N THR A 49 -3.79 -4.07 0.75
CA THR A 49 -3.87 -5.41 0.16
C THR A 49 -2.71 -5.57 -0.83
N ASP A 50 -1.92 -6.63 -0.65
CA ASP A 50 -0.92 -7.02 -1.64
C ASP A 50 -1.61 -7.81 -2.76
N GLU A 51 -1.73 -7.20 -3.93
CA GLU A 51 -2.43 -7.82 -5.06
C GLU A 51 -1.71 -9.07 -5.56
N GLU A 52 -0.38 -9.10 -5.46
CA GLU A 52 0.42 -10.22 -5.95
C GLU A 52 0.23 -11.48 -5.10
N ALA A 53 0.13 -11.35 -3.77
CA ALA A 53 -0.23 -12.46 -2.88
C ALA A 53 -1.70 -12.85 -3.03
N ALA A 54 -2.60 -11.88 -3.23
CA ALA A 54 -4.03 -12.15 -3.43
C ALA A 54 -4.31 -12.95 -4.72
N ARG A 55 -3.44 -12.84 -5.73
CA ARG A 55 -3.55 -13.56 -7.01
C ARG A 55 -3.04 -14.99 -7.00
N ARG A 56 -2.34 -15.45 -5.96
CA ARG A 56 -1.89 -16.84 -5.88
C ARG A 56 -3.01 -17.73 -5.33
N PRO A 57 -3.61 -18.64 -6.14
CA PRO A 57 -4.48 -19.67 -5.59
C PRO A 57 -3.66 -20.59 -4.68
N ARG A 58 -4.29 -21.03 -3.59
CA ARG A 58 -3.71 -21.97 -2.62
C ARG A 58 -3.33 -23.30 -3.27
#